data_AF-A0A975F3T0-F1
#
_entry.id   AF-A0A975F3T0-F1
#
_cell.length_a   1.000
_cell.length_b   1.000
_cell.length_c   1.000
_cell.angle_alpha   90.00
_cell.angle_beta   90.00
_cell.angle_gamma   90.00
#
_symmetry.space_group_name_H-M   'P 1'
#
loop_
_entity.id
_entity.type
_entity.pdbx_description
1 polymer ?
#
loop_
_entity_poly.entity_id
_entity_poly.type
_entity_poly.pdbx_seq_one_letter_code
_entity_poly.pdbx_strand_id
1 'polypeptide(L)'
;MTEMEKTLEITDILKSQNLILDSIISAQVKIREAVKVKDWKVLQDNIELIQKKSAVFVALDKQREFLSSSLSPEELKSQIPAVTQIRGKLIKSKIENNTLGNYVNSVRGFIRGVLDTVVPQRRNTLYSRKGNIIHPSPESVVVNKLF
;
A
#
# COMPACT_ATOMS: atom_id res chain seq x y z
N MET A 1 -19.71 -25.06 23.26
CA MET A 1 -19.25 -23.68 23.39
C MET A 1 -20.46 -22.81 23.64
N THR A 2 -20.54 -22.20 24.81
CA THR A 2 -21.66 -21.32 25.19
C THR A 2 -21.57 -19.99 24.42
N GLU A 3 -22.68 -19.26 24.26
CA GLU A 3 -22.71 -17.97 23.57
C GLU A 3 -21.77 -16.94 24.23
N MET A 4 -21.59 -17.05 25.53
CA MET A 4 -20.66 -16.24 26.33
C MET A 4 -19.18 -16.52 26.01
N GLU A 5 -18.81 -17.77 25.72
CA GLU A 5 -17.45 -18.11 25.29
C GLU A 5 -17.15 -17.56 23.89
N LYS A 6 -18.13 -17.61 22.98
CA LYS A 6 -18.01 -17.07 21.62
C LYS A 6 -17.80 -15.56 21.62
N THR A 7 -18.52 -14.83 22.47
CA THR A 7 -18.39 -13.37 22.55
C THR A 7 -17.01 -12.97 23.08
N LEU A 8 -16.50 -13.65 24.10
CA LEU A 8 -15.14 -13.44 24.62
C LEU A 8 -14.07 -13.71 23.55
N GLU A 9 -14.15 -14.84 22.85
CA GLU A 9 -13.21 -15.17 21.76
C GLU A 9 -13.22 -14.10 20.66
N ILE A 10 -14.40 -13.62 20.25
CA ILE A 10 -14.48 -12.55 19.24
C ILE A 10 -13.83 -11.26 19.76
N THR A 11 -14.02 -10.89 21.03
CA THR A 11 -13.36 -9.69 21.56
C THR A 11 -11.83 -9.81 21.54
N ASP A 12 -11.28 -10.99 21.81
CA ASP A 12 -9.84 -11.21 21.77
C ASP A 12 -9.30 -11.28 20.33
N ILE A 13 -10.07 -11.83 19.40
CA ILE A 13 -9.77 -11.74 17.97
C ILE A 13 -9.73 -10.26 17.53
N LEU A 14 -10.72 -9.45 17.91
CA LEU A 14 -10.78 -8.03 17.56
C LEU A 14 -9.60 -7.25 18.15
N LYS A 15 -9.21 -7.50 19.41
CA LYS A 15 -7.99 -6.92 20.00
C LYS A 15 -6.73 -7.31 19.21
N SER A 16 -6.62 -8.59 18.84
CA SER A 16 -5.48 -9.10 18.08
C SER A 16 -5.40 -8.49 16.68
N GLN A 17 -6.53 -8.38 15.99
CA GLN A 17 -6.66 -7.67 14.71
C GLN A 17 -6.21 -6.21 14.84
N ASN A 18 -6.57 -5.55 15.94
CA ASN A 18 -6.22 -4.17 16.21
C ASN A 18 -4.69 -3.98 16.34
N LEU A 19 -4.03 -4.83 17.11
CA LEU A 19 -2.57 -4.84 17.29
C LEU A 19 -1.82 -5.15 16.00
N ILE A 20 -2.34 -6.09 15.21
CA ILE A 20 -1.77 -6.42 13.90
C ILE A 20 -1.82 -5.22 12.96
N LEU A 21 -2.94 -4.50 12.92
CA LEU A 21 -3.07 -3.31 12.09
C LEU A 21 -2.14 -2.18 12.53
N ASP A 22 -1.95 -1.98 13.83
CA ASP A 22 -0.95 -1.01 14.32
C ASP A 22 0.45 -1.37 13.84
N SER A 23 0.82 -2.65 13.95
CA SER A 23 2.10 -3.15 13.46
C SER A 23 2.26 -2.95 11.95
N ILE A 24 1.20 -3.16 11.15
CA ILE A 24 1.22 -2.94 9.70
C ILE A 24 1.40 -1.45 9.39
N ILE A 25 0.64 -0.58 10.04
CA ILE A 25 0.73 0.88 9.83
C ILE A 25 2.14 1.38 10.17
N SER A 26 2.72 0.94 11.30
CA SER A 26 4.09 1.29 11.65
C SER A 26 5.11 0.77 10.62
N ALA A 27 4.93 -0.44 10.11
CA ALA A 27 5.79 -0.98 9.05
C ALA A 27 5.65 -0.20 7.72
N GLN A 28 4.45 0.26 7.37
CA GLN A 28 4.23 1.09 6.18
C GLN A 28 4.97 2.43 6.26
N VAL A 29 4.95 3.07 7.43
CA VAL A 29 5.73 4.30 7.67
C VAL A 29 7.23 4.05 7.52
N LYS A 30 7.73 2.94 8.09
CA LYS A 30 9.14 2.53 7.95
C LYS A 30 9.52 2.24 6.49
N ILE A 31 8.64 1.61 5.72
CA ILE A 31 8.84 1.40 4.28
C ILE A 31 9.01 2.75 3.57
N ARG A 32 8.14 3.72 3.84
CA ARG A 32 8.23 5.05 3.25
C ARG A 32 9.57 5.73 3.57
N GLU A 33 10.05 5.61 4.79
CA GLU A 33 11.36 6.13 5.21
C GLU A 33 12.52 5.39 4.56
N ALA A 34 12.47 4.05 4.51
CA ALA A 34 13.47 3.22 3.87
C ALA A 34 13.62 3.55 2.38
N VAL A 35 12.50 3.79 1.67
CA VAL A 35 12.55 4.22 0.26
C VAL A 35 13.21 5.60 0.12
N LYS A 36 12.97 6.55 1.04
CA LYS A 36 13.60 7.88 1.01
C LYS A 36 15.11 7.81 1.23
N VAL A 37 15.55 7.00 2.19
CA VAL A 37 16.97 6.81 2.55
C VAL A 37 17.67 5.80 1.63
N LYS A 38 16.91 5.12 0.76
CA LYS A 38 17.37 4.05 -0.15
C LYS A 38 17.94 2.82 0.59
N ASP A 39 17.40 2.53 1.76
CA ASP A 39 17.74 1.33 2.52
C ASP A 39 16.88 0.15 2.03
N TRP A 40 17.45 -0.62 1.11
CA TRP A 40 16.76 -1.75 0.48
C TRP A 40 16.60 -2.95 1.40
N LYS A 41 17.46 -3.10 2.42
CA LYS A 41 17.39 -4.21 3.36
C LYS A 41 16.20 -4.01 4.31
N VAL A 42 16.12 -2.83 4.92
CA VAL A 42 15.00 -2.46 5.79
C VAL A 42 13.68 -2.46 5.02
N LEU A 43 13.69 -2.06 3.74
CA LEU A 43 12.52 -2.15 2.88
C LEU A 43 12.02 -3.60 2.76
N GLN A 44 12.90 -4.54 2.39
CA GLN A 44 12.54 -5.94 2.20
C GLN A 44 12.02 -6.58 3.51
N ASP A 45 12.72 -6.35 4.63
CA ASP A 45 12.33 -6.89 5.93
C ASP A 45 10.92 -6.44 6.36
N ASN A 46 10.59 -5.16 6.13
CA ASN A 46 9.27 -4.63 6.46
C ASN A 46 8.18 -5.12 5.48
N ILE A 47 8.50 -5.35 4.20
CA ILE A 47 7.55 -5.95 3.25
C ILE A 47 7.18 -7.37 3.69
N GLU A 48 8.17 -8.19 4.04
CA GLU A 48 7.94 -9.54 4.54
C GLU A 48 7.13 -9.55 5.85
N LEU A 49 7.42 -8.61 6.75
CA LEU A 49 6.65 -8.42 7.99
C LEU A 49 5.18 -8.11 7.68
N ILE A 50 4.90 -7.17 6.77
CA ILE A 50 3.53 -6.84 6.37
C ILE A 50 2.83 -8.04 5.75
N GLN A 51 3.50 -8.81 4.88
CA GLN A 51 2.92 -10.00 4.26
C GLN A 51 2.53 -11.05 5.31
N LYS A 52 3.44 -11.37 6.25
CA LYS A 52 3.17 -12.31 7.34
C LYS A 52 2.00 -11.84 8.21
N LYS A 53 2.00 -10.58 8.62
CA LYS A 53 0.95 -9.99 9.46
C LYS A 53 -0.40 -9.91 8.73
N SER A 54 -0.40 -9.62 7.44
CA SER A 54 -1.62 -9.60 6.61
C SER A 54 -2.23 -10.98 6.48
N ALA A 55 -1.42 -12.02 6.30
CA ALA A 55 -1.91 -13.40 6.26
C ALA A 55 -2.58 -13.80 7.59
N VAL A 56 -1.96 -13.47 8.72
CA VAL A 56 -2.55 -13.70 10.06
C VAL A 56 -3.85 -12.91 10.23
N PHE A 57 -3.89 -11.65 9.78
CA PHE A 57 -5.11 -10.84 9.84
C PHE A 57 -6.26 -11.49 9.07
N VAL A 58 -6.01 -11.97 7.85
CA VAL A 58 -7.02 -12.65 7.02
C VAL A 58 -7.53 -13.93 7.69
N ALA A 59 -6.64 -14.71 8.32
CA ALA A 59 -7.05 -15.91 9.05
C ALA A 59 -7.97 -15.57 10.23
N LEU A 60 -7.61 -14.56 11.03
CA LEU A 60 -8.42 -14.08 12.15
C LEU A 60 -9.76 -13.49 11.69
N ASP A 61 -9.80 -12.81 10.54
CA ASP A 61 -11.03 -12.24 10.01
C ASP A 61 -12.02 -13.31 9.56
N LYS A 62 -11.53 -14.39 8.93
CA LYS A 62 -12.33 -15.57 8.60
C LYS A 62 -12.86 -16.27 9.85
N GLN A 63 -12.02 -16.41 10.88
CA GLN A 63 -12.43 -17.00 12.16
C GLN A 63 -13.52 -16.14 12.83
N ARG A 64 -13.36 -14.81 12.83
CA ARG A 64 -14.38 -13.89 13.33
C ARG A 64 -15.69 -14.06 12.56
N GLU A 65 -15.65 -14.05 11.23
CA GLU A 65 -16.84 -14.17 10.38
C GLU A 65 -17.61 -15.48 10.63
N PHE A 66 -16.88 -16.60 10.78
CA PHE A 66 -17.46 -17.88 11.15
C PHE A 66 -18.16 -17.82 12.50
N LEU A 67 -17.50 -17.27 13.53
CA LEU A 67 -18.09 -17.16 14.87
C LEU A 67 -19.32 -16.24 14.83
N SER A 68 -19.19 -15.04 14.23
CA SER A 68 -20.24 -14.02 14.08
C SER A 68 -21.50 -14.50 13.38
N SER A 69 -21.40 -15.47 12.46
CA SER A 69 -22.56 -16.03 11.74
C SER A 69 -23.58 -16.71 12.66
N SER A 70 -23.15 -17.08 13.87
CA SER A 70 -23.96 -17.82 14.84
C SER A 70 -24.40 -17.00 16.05
N LEU A 71 -24.14 -15.68 16.10
CA LEU A 71 -24.52 -14.81 17.22
C LEU A 71 -25.85 -14.09 17.00
N SER A 72 -26.46 -13.69 18.11
CA SER A 72 -27.65 -12.85 18.10
C SER A 72 -27.36 -11.42 17.63
N PRO A 73 -28.35 -10.69 17.07
CA PRO A 73 -28.18 -9.29 16.66
C PRO A 73 -27.81 -8.33 17.81
N GLU A 74 -28.15 -8.65 19.05
CA GLU A 74 -27.85 -7.81 20.22
C GLU A 74 -26.37 -7.92 20.62
N GLU A 75 -25.80 -9.12 20.57
CA GLU A 75 -24.38 -9.34 20.85
C GLU A 75 -23.49 -8.73 19.76
N LEU A 76 -23.92 -8.79 18.50
CA LEU A 76 -23.24 -8.11 17.38
C LEU A 76 -23.20 -6.59 17.60
N LYS A 77 -24.24 -5.99 18.19
CA LYS A 77 -24.24 -4.55 18.51
C LYS A 77 -23.16 -4.17 19.52
N SER A 78 -22.91 -5.03 20.51
CA SER A 78 -21.87 -4.78 21.52
C SER A 78 -20.45 -4.69 20.91
N GLN A 79 -20.24 -5.33 19.76
CA GLN A 79 -18.95 -5.40 19.07
C GLN A 79 -18.74 -4.26 18.05
N ILE A 80 -19.79 -3.50 17.72
CA ILE A 80 -19.74 -2.40 16.72
C ILE A 80 -18.61 -1.40 17.02
N PRO A 81 -18.37 -0.93 18.26
CA PRO A 81 -17.32 0.04 18.53
C PRO A 81 -15.93 -0.49 18.15
N ALA A 82 -15.62 -1.74 18.52
CA ALA A 82 -14.33 -2.37 18.22
C ALA A 82 -14.14 -2.60 16.71
N VAL A 83 -15.19 -3.05 16.01
CA VAL A 83 -15.18 -3.21 14.55
C VAL A 83 -14.99 -1.86 13.85
N THR A 84 -15.60 -0.79 14.37
CA THR A 84 -15.46 0.56 13.82
C THR A 84 -14.03 1.09 13.96
N GLN A 85 -13.37 0.82 15.09
CA GLN A 85 -11.95 1.16 15.27
C GLN A 85 -11.05 0.45 14.24
N ILE A 86 -11.25 -0.85 14.04
CA ILE A 86 -10.52 -1.64 13.05
C ILE A 86 -10.74 -1.08 11.65
N ARG A 87 -11.99 -0.75 11.28
CA ARG A 87 -12.31 -0.10 9.99
C ARG A 87 -11.57 1.23 9.82
N GLY A 88 -11.52 2.05 10.86
CA GLY A 88 -10.75 3.29 10.86
C GLY A 88 -9.26 3.06 10.57
N LYS A 89 -8.66 2.04 11.19
CA LYS A 89 -7.25 1.68 10.95
C LYS A 89 -7.01 1.11 9.55
N LEU A 90 -7.93 0.32 9.01
CA LEU A 90 -7.87 -0.15 7.63
C LEU A 90 -7.89 1.01 6.63
N ILE A 91 -8.76 2.01 6.86
CA ILE A 91 -8.80 3.22 6.03
C ILE A 91 -7.46 3.97 6.12
N LYS A 92 -6.91 4.14 7.33
CA LYS A 92 -5.60 4.76 7.53
C LYS A 92 -4.48 4.02 6.79
N SER A 93 -4.45 2.69 6.89
CA SER A 93 -3.48 1.84 6.20
C SER A 93 -3.61 1.94 4.67
N LYS A 94 -4.84 2.04 4.16
CA LYS A 94 -5.11 2.27 2.73
C LYS A 94 -4.57 3.62 2.27
N ILE A 95 -4.78 4.67 3.06
CA ILE A 95 -4.25 6.01 2.76
C ILE A 95 -2.72 5.96 2.71
N GLU A 96 -2.06 5.36 3.70
CA GLU A 96 -0.58 5.27 3.73
C GLU A 96 -0.01 4.45 2.57
N ASN A 97 -0.68 3.37 2.17
CA ASN A 97 -0.29 2.63 0.96
C ASN A 97 -0.43 3.46 -0.32
N ASN A 98 -1.52 4.23 -0.44
CA ASN A 98 -1.74 5.08 -1.60
C ASN A 98 -0.69 6.19 -1.69
N THR A 99 -0.32 6.82 -0.57
CA THR A 99 0.73 7.84 -0.56
C THR A 99 2.09 7.26 -0.96
N LEU A 100 2.45 6.07 -0.45
CA LEU A 100 3.65 5.34 -0.86
C LEU A 100 3.62 5.00 -2.36
N GLY A 101 2.50 4.49 -2.87
CA GLY A 101 2.33 4.16 -4.29
C GLY A 101 2.48 5.38 -5.19
N ASN A 102 1.88 6.52 -4.82
CA ASN A 102 2.03 7.78 -5.53
C ASN A 102 3.50 8.23 -5.56
N TYR A 103 4.20 8.16 -4.43
CA TYR A 103 5.63 8.51 -4.36
C TYR A 103 6.47 7.64 -5.31
N VAL A 104 6.31 6.32 -5.26
CA VAL A 104 7.05 5.39 -6.13
C VAL A 104 6.75 5.65 -7.61
N ASN A 105 5.50 5.92 -7.96
CA ASN A 105 5.10 6.25 -9.33
C ASN A 105 5.71 7.57 -9.81
N SER A 106 5.72 8.60 -8.97
CA SER A 106 6.37 9.89 -9.28
C SER A 106 7.87 9.73 -9.49
N VAL A 107 8.56 9.00 -8.61
CA VAL A 107 10.01 8.74 -8.74
C VAL A 107 10.31 7.94 -10.00
N ARG A 108 9.51 6.90 -10.29
CA ARG A 108 9.63 6.12 -11.53
C ARG A 108 9.45 7.00 -12.76
N GLY A 109 8.44 7.87 -12.77
CA GLY A 109 8.18 8.81 -13.86
C GLY A 109 9.32 9.78 -14.08
N PHE A 110 9.88 10.34 -13.00
CA PHE A 110 11.05 11.22 -13.07
C PHE A 110 12.27 10.52 -13.65
N ILE A 111 12.64 9.34 -13.14
CA ILE A 111 13.78 8.56 -13.64
C ILE A 111 13.59 8.22 -15.11
N ARG A 112 12.38 7.80 -15.51
CA ARG A 112 12.07 7.53 -16.92
C ARG A 112 12.26 8.78 -17.78
N GLY A 113 11.75 9.93 -17.35
CA GLY A 113 11.95 11.21 -18.03
C GLY A 113 13.42 11.60 -18.18
N VAL A 114 14.23 11.46 -17.12
CA VAL A 114 15.68 11.72 -17.19
C VAL A 114 16.38 10.75 -18.13
N LEU A 115 16.02 9.46 -18.12
CA LEU A 115 16.60 8.49 -19.04
C LEU A 115 16.21 8.78 -20.50
N ASP A 116 14.97 9.20 -20.74
CA ASP A 116 14.49 9.57 -22.07
C ASP A 116 15.16 10.84 -22.60
N THR A 117 15.62 11.75 -21.73
CA THR A 117 16.37 12.95 -22.13
C THR A 117 17.87 12.69 -22.34
N VAL A 118 18.50 11.89 -21.47
CA VAL A 118 19.95 11.60 -21.54
C VAL A 118 20.26 10.53 -22.58
N VAL A 119 19.34 9.59 -22.84
CA VAL A 119 19.49 8.52 -23.83
C VAL A 119 18.33 8.57 -24.84
N PRO A 120 18.29 9.60 -25.71
CA PRO A 120 17.22 9.72 -26.71
C PRO A 120 17.26 8.58 -27.74
N GLN A 121 18.38 7.88 -27.87
CA GLN A 121 18.59 6.75 -28.78
C GLN A 121 17.73 5.51 -28.48
N ARG A 122 17.03 5.47 -27.32
CA ARG A 122 16.00 4.44 -27.05
C ARG A 122 14.66 4.71 -27.72
N ARG A 123 14.45 5.89 -28.29
CA ARG A 123 13.26 6.18 -29.10
C ARG A 123 13.43 5.51 -30.46
N ASN A 124 12.42 4.78 -30.94
CA ASN A 124 12.43 4.26 -32.31
C ASN A 124 12.76 5.41 -33.27
N THR A 125 13.78 5.24 -34.11
CA THR A 125 14.12 6.18 -35.17
C THR A 125 12.97 6.22 -36.17
N LEU A 126 12.22 7.32 -36.18
CA LEU A 126 11.19 7.57 -37.17
C LEU A 126 11.87 8.00 -38.47
N TYR A 127 11.73 7.19 -39.50
CA TYR A 127 12.17 7.53 -40.85
C TYR A 127 11.06 8.27 -41.58
N SER A 128 11.41 9.33 -42.29
CA SER A 128 10.49 9.96 -43.24
C SER A 128 10.17 8.98 -44.37
N ARG A 129 9.08 9.21 -45.10
CA ARG A 129 8.69 8.40 -46.28
C ARG A 129 9.76 8.40 -47.39
N LYS A 130 10.75 9.30 -47.32
CA LYS A 130 11.91 9.40 -48.23
C LYS A 130 13.21 8.82 -47.64
N GLY A 131 13.17 8.20 -46.45
CA GLY A 131 14.32 7.53 -45.82
C GLY A 131 15.21 8.42 -44.94
N ASN A 132 14.85 9.69 -44.73
CA ASN A 132 15.62 10.59 -43.85
C ASN A 132 15.25 10.37 -42.39
N ILE A 133 16.25 10.36 -41.50
CA ILE A 133 16.05 10.26 -40.05
C ILE A 133 15.38 11.55 -39.55
N ILE A 134 14.20 11.43 -38.94
CA ILE A 134 13.54 12.55 -38.28
C ILE A 134 13.98 12.53 -36.82
N HIS A 135 14.87 13.45 -36.44
CA HIS A 135 15.14 13.73 -35.04
C HIS A 135 14.02 14.64 -34.51
N PRO A 136 13.17 14.17 -33.57
CA PRO A 136 12.35 15.11 -32.81
C PRO A 136 13.32 16.05 -32.08
N SER A 137 13.24 17.35 -32.38
CA SER A 137 14.11 18.36 -31.78
C SER A 137 14.14 18.23 -30.25
N PRO A 138 15.29 18.33 -29.59
CA PRO A 138 15.36 18.24 -28.13
C PRO A 138 14.57 19.41 -27.51
N GLU A 139 13.51 19.10 -26.79
CA GLU A 139 12.83 20.08 -25.96
C GLU A 139 13.75 20.47 -24.78
N SER A 140 14.04 21.77 -24.67
CA SER A 140 14.82 22.31 -23.56
C SER A 140 14.00 22.28 -22.28
N VAL A 141 14.37 21.40 -21.35
CA VAL A 141 13.74 21.26 -20.03
C VAL A 141 13.89 22.52 -19.16
N VAL A 142 14.89 23.35 -19.44
CA VAL A 142 15.20 24.57 -18.67
C VAL A 142 14.38 25.78 -19.14
N VAL A 143 14.06 25.85 -20.44
CA VAL A 143 13.47 27.06 -21.05
C VAL A 143 11.95 26.99 -21.16
N ASN A 144 11.35 25.79 -21.17
CA ASN A 144 9.89 25.61 -21.21
C ASN A 144 9.22 25.68 -19.83
N LYS A 145 9.62 26.65 -19.00
CA LYS A 145 8.84 27.13 -17.86
C LYS A 145 8.48 28.59 -18.10
N LEU A 146 7.57 28.84 -19.03
CA LEU A 146 6.90 30.13 -19.15
C LEU A 146 5.42 29.91 -18.87
N PHE A 147 5.02 30.39 -17.69
CA PHE A 147 3.72 30.81 -17.18
C PHE A 147 2.46 30.04 -17.59
#